data_AF-A0A822HFB0-F1
#
_entry.id   AF-A0A822HFB0-F1
#
_cell.length_a   1.000
_cell.length_b   1.000
_cell.length_c   1.000
_cell.angle_alpha   90.00
_cell.angle_beta   90.00
_cell.angle_gamma   90.00
#
_symmetry.space_group_name_H-M   'P 1'
#
loop_
_entity.id
_entity.type
_entity.pdbx_description
1 polymer ?
#
loop_
_entity_poly.entity_id
_entity_poly.type
_entity_poly.pdbx_seq_one_letter_code
_entity_poly.pdbx_strand_id
1 'polypeptide(L)'
;FRQILSDHIVFIETTQNIPSIICITIRSLSILARTDQLWWSRQHELVSLLLRLWRSNTFQQHSFLSSEHFDSFCTKELNNVLNLCLIYYQYQPERIRLLLELTRIYTCIEKLFYPKKFFHFIQDIIIKTYSLKWKRDALLSFISLRNDESYTLECKSLFFEYILLPSFTYEFENNKIQINNELFQINSNSDETIIDLFIRTM
;
A
#
# COMPACT_ATOMS: atom_id res chain seq x y z
N PHE A 1 -8.04 8.79 19.98
CA PHE A 1 -7.29 7.96 19.01
C PHE A 1 -5.95 8.57 18.60
N ARG A 2 -5.89 9.81 18.08
CA ARG A 2 -4.63 10.44 17.62
C ARG A 2 -3.54 10.47 18.70
N GLN A 3 -3.87 11.02 19.87
CA GLN A 3 -2.95 11.09 21.01
C GLN A 3 -2.42 9.70 21.43
N ILE A 4 -3.33 8.73 21.59
CA ILE A 4 -3.00 7.35 21.96
C ILE A 4 -2.02 6.71 20.96
N LEU A 5 -2.29 6.84 19.66
CA LEU A 5 -1.39 6.28 18.64
C LEU A 5 -0.03 6.99 18.66
N SER A 6 -0.01 8.32 18.72
CA SER A 6 1.24 9.11 18.74
C SER A 6 2.14 8.74 19.93
N ASP A 7 1.59 8.69 21.14
CA ASP A 7 2.34 8.45 22.37
C ASP A 7 2.92 7.03 22.40
N HIS A 8 2.15 6.06 21.89
CA HIS A 8 2.57 4.66 21.97
C HIS A 8 3.37 4.16 20.76
N ILE A 9 3.43 4.89 19.64
CA ILE A 9 4.36 4.55 18.54
C ILE A 9 5.82 4.63 19.01
N VAL A 10 6.18 5.72 19.71
CA VAL A 10 7.53 5.91 20.26
C VAL A 10 7.85 4.82 21.29
N PHE A 11 6.84 4.41 22.06
CA PHE A 11 6.96 3.31 23.01
C PHE A 11 7.20 1.95 22.32
N ILE A 12 6.50 1.66 21.22
CA ILE A 12 6.72 0.43 20.43
C ILE A 12 8.13 0.39 19.81
N GLU A 13 8.60 1.54 19.29
CA GLU A 13 9.92 1.66 18.67
C GLU A 13 11.05 1.42 19.69
N THR A 14 10.82 1.77 20.97
CA THR A 14 11.83 1.65 22.05
C THR A 14 11.78 0.34 22.81
N THR A 15 10.58 -0.17 23.12
CA THR A 15 10.41 -1.36 23.98
C THR A 15 10.22 -2.65 23.19
N GLN A 16 10.08 -2.55 21.87
CA GLN A 16 9.73 -3.63 20.94
C GLN A 16 8.40 -4.33 21.23
N ASN A 17 7.71 -4.04 22.33
CA ASN A 17 6.42 -4.62 22.68
C ASN A 17 5.25 -3.80 22.10
N ILE A 18 4.12 -4.47 21.81
CA ILE A 18 2.89 -3.82 21.33
C ILE A 18 1.89 -3.73 22.50
N PRO A 19 1.66 -2.53 23.06
CA PRO A 19 0.65 -2.33 24.09
C PRO A 19 -0.76 -2.75 23.63
N SER A 20 -1.49 -3.45 24.49
CA SER A 20 -2.88 -3.87 24.24
C SER A 20 -3.82 -2.69 23.89
N ILE A 21 -3.54 -1.50 24.43
CA ILE A 21 -4.29 -0.26 24.13
C ILE A 21 -4.22 0.14 22.66
N ILE A 22 -3.13 -0.18 21.96
CA ILE A 22 -2.98 0.10 20.52
C ILE A 22 -3.87 -0.83 19.73
N CYS A 23 -3.87 -2.12 20.06
CA CYS A 23 -4.73 -3.10 19.42
C CYS A 23 -6.22 -2.76 19.61
N ILE A 24 -6.63 -2.35 20.82
CA ILE A 24 -7.99 -1.87 21.09
C ILE A 24 -8.30 -0.65 20.23
N THR A 25 -7.38 0.31 20.16
CA THR A 25 -7.52 1.52 19.35
C THR A 25 -7.72 1.19 17.86
N ILE A 26 -6.90 0.29 17.30
CA ILE A 26 -6.99 -0.15 15.90
C ILE A 26 -8.34 -0.82 15.64
N ARG A 27 -8.83 -1.67 16.55
CA ARG A 27 -10.15 -2.32 16.41
C ARG A 27 -11.28 -1.31 16.44
N SER A 28 -11.26 -0.36 17.39
CA SER A 28 -12.27 0.69 17.47
C SER A 28 -12.29 1.54 16.20
N LEU A 29 -11.12 1.91 15.68
CA LEU A 29 -11.00 2.62 14.40
C LEU A 29 -11.53 1.79 13.24
N SER A 30 -11.23 0.49 13.17
CA SER A 30 -11.74 -0.42 12.14
C SER A 30 -13.26 -0.50 12.14
N ILE A 31 -13.89 -0.50 13.32
CA ILE A 31 -15.35 -0.46 13.44
C ILE A 31 -15.89 0.89 12.94
N LEU A 32 -15.33 2.00 13.41
CA LEU A 32 -15.78 3.35 13.04
C LEU A 32 -15.63 3.64 11.54
N ALA A 33 -14.51 3.24 10.93
CA ALA A 33 -14.28 3.43 9.51
C ALA A 33 -15.22 2.57 8.64
N ARG A 34 -15.67 1.41 9.14
CA ARG A 34 -16.69 0.60 8.46
C ARG A 34 -18.08 1.21 8.55
N THR A 35 -18.39 1.88 9.66
CA THR A 35 -19.69 2.55 9.83
C THR A 35 -19.77 3.87 9.06
N ASP A 36 -18.67 4.62 8.97
CA ASP A 36 -18.61 5.88 8.23
C ASP A 36 -17.28 6.02 7.47
N GLN A 37 -17.30 5.57 6.21
CA GLN A 37 -16.14 5.63 5.33
C GLN A 37 -15.83 7.07 4.88
N LEU A 38 -16.83 7.94 4.77
CA LEU A 38 -16.65 9.34 4.38
C LEU A 38 -15.98 10.15 5.48
N TRP A 39 -16.29 9.86 6.74
CA TRP A 39 -15.54 10.40 7.86
C TRP A 39 -14.09 9.92 7.83
N TRP A 40 -13.87 8.62 7.61
CA TRP A 40 -12.53 8.03 7.58
C TRP A 40 -11.63 8.61 6.46
N SER A 41 -12.19 8.85 5.27
CA SER A 41 -11.44 9.42 4.14
C SER A 41 -10.86 10.81 4.42
N ARG A 42 -11.39 11.53 5.43
CA ARG A 42 -10.91 12.85 5.88
C ARG A 42 -9.86 12.75 7.00
N GLN A 43 -9.58 11.57 7.55
CA GLN A 43 -8.69 11.39 8.71
C GLN A 43 -7.21 11.22 8.32
N HIS A 44 -6.64 12.21 7.62
CA HIS A 44 -5.26 12.17 7.12
C HIS A 44 -4.22 11.87 8.22
N GLU A 45 -4.33 12.55 9.37
CA GLU A 45 -3.40 12.38 10.49
C GLU A 45 -3.45 10.96 11.08
N LEU A 46 -4.65 10.39 11.25
CA LEU A 46 -4.78 9.03 11.77
C LEU A 46 -4.17 8.01 10.82
N VAL A 47 -4.40 8.18 9.52
CA VAL A 47 -3.80 7.31 8.50
C VAL A 47 -2.28 7.44 8.51
N SER A 48 -1.73 8.64 8.68
CA SER A 48 -0.28 8.82 8.78
C SER A 48 0.33 8.10 9.99
N LEU A 49 -0.36 8.11 11.14
CA LEU A 49 0.06 7.38 12.34
C LEU A 49 -0.05 5.86 12.14
N LEU A 50 -1.11 5.40 11.47
CA LEU A 50 -1.27 3.98 11.11
C LEU A 50 -0.20 3.51 10.12
N LEU A 51 0.18 4.35 9.15
CA LEU A 51 1.29 4.05 8.24
C LEU A 51 2.64 4.03 8.96
N ARG A 52 2.86 4.93 9.92
CA ARG A 52 4.06 4.87 10.76
C ARG A 52 4.12 3.59 11.57
N LEU A 53 3.00 3.18 12.18
CA LEU A 53 2.88 1.87 12.83
C LEU A 53 3.16 0.73 11.86
N TRP A 54 2.57 0.78 10.66
CA TRP A 54 2.76 -0.21 9.60
C TRP A 54 4.23 -0.36 9.19
N ARG A 55 4.99 0.74 9.15
CA ARG A 55 6.42 0.74 8.81
C ARG A 55 7.32 0.25 9.96
N SER A 56 6.82 0.17 11.19
CA SER A 56 7.62 -0.23 12.34
C SER A 56 8.03 -1.70 12.23
N ASN A 57 9.34 -1.96 12.25
CA ASN A 57 9.90 -3.31 12.21
C ASN A 57 9.37 -4.18 13.36
N THR A 58 9.14 -3.60 14.54
CA THR A 58 8.65 -4.34 15.72
C THR A 58 7.20 -4.75 15.54
N PHE A 59 6.37 -3.88 14.95
CA PHE A 59 4.97 -4.20 14.64
C PHE A 59 4.84 -5.27 13.55
N GLN A 60 5.76 -5.28 12.59
CA GLN A 60 5.90 -6.34 11.60
C GLN A 60 6.38 -7.64 12.29
N GLN A 61 7.57 -7.64 12.90
CA GLN A 61 8.21 -8.83 13.49
C GLN A 61 7.34 -9.54 14.55
N HIS A 62 6.74 -8.81 15.50
CA HIS A 62 5.87 -9.42 16.54
C HIS A 62 4.64 -10.10 15.99
N SER A 63 4.22 -9.75 14.79
CA SER A 63 3.04 -10.33 14.17
C SER A 63 3.36 -11.54 13.29
N PHE A 64 4.63 -11.74 12.94
CA PHE A 64 5.11 -12.77 12.00
C PHE A 64 6.00 -13.83 12.65
N LEU A 65 6.66 -13.57 13.79
CA LEU A 65 7.55 -14.53 14.47
C LEU A 65 6.85 -15.54 15.41
N SER A 66 5.56 -15.40 15.68
CA SER A 66 4.84 -16.26 16.64
C SER A 66 4.08 -17.39 15.94
N SER A 67 4.81 -18.33 15.31
CA SER A 67 4.22 -19.53 14.69
C SER A 67 4.06 -20.71 15.65
N GLU A 68 4.73 -20.70 16.82
CA GLU A 68 4.67 -21.81 17.79
C GLU A 68 3.69 -21.56 18.94
N HIS A 69 3.36 -20.30 19.21
CA HIS A 69 2.38 -19.89 20.22
C HIS A 69 1.40 -18.93 19.57
N PHE A 70 0.19 -19.42 19.35
CA PHE A 70 -0.93 -18.73 18.72
C PHE A 70 -1.44 -17.55 19.56
N ASP A 71 -0.61 -16.53 19.82
CA ASP A 71 -1.06 -15.25 20.34
C ASP A 71 -1.68 -14.44 19.19
N SER A 72 -2.86 -14.92 18.78
CA SER A 72 -3.71 -14.53 17.65
C SER A 72 -4.22 -13.07 17.64
N PHE A 73 -3.65 -12.20 18.48
CA PHE A 73 -4.11 -10.84 18.70
C PHE A 73 -3.49 -9.85 17.71
N CYS A 74 -2.18 -9.90 17.47
CA CYS A 74 -1.50 -8.91 16.62
C CYS A 74 -1.80 -9.07 15.12
N THR A 75 -1.95 -10.30 14.62
CA THR A 75 -2.25 -10.56 13.19
C THR A 75 -3.60 -9.99 12.75
N LYS A 76 -4.63 -10.04 13.61
CA LYS A 76 -5.94 -9.45 13.32
C LYS A 76 -5.85 -7.93 13.24
N GLU A 77 -5.02 -7.34 14.08
CA GLU A 77 -4.90 -5.89 14.14
C GLU A 77 -4.03 -5.33 13.00
N LEU A 78 -3.01 -6.05 12.54
CA LEU A 78 -2.35 -5.75 11.26
C LEU A 78 -3.34 -5.73 10.09
N ASN A 79 -4.19 -6.75 9.99
CA ASN A 79 -5.21 -6.79 8.95
C ASN A 79 -6.17 -5.61 9.06
N ASN A 80 -6.50 -5.17 10.28
CA ASN A 80 -7.32 -3.98 10.48
C ASN A 80 -6.60 -2.70 10.05
N VAL A 81 -5.30 -2.54 10.34
CA VAL A 81 -4.48 -1.42 9.82
C VAL A 81 -4.49 -1.40 8.30
N LEU A 82 -4.22 -2.53 7.65
CA LEU A 82 -4.24 -2.64 6.20
C LEU A 82 -5.61 -2.27 5.63
N ASN A 83 -6.69 -2.82 6.18
CA ASN A 83 -8.05 -2.52 5.74
C ASN A 83 -8.39 -1.03 5.90
N LEU A 84 -7.98 -0.41 7.01
CA LEU A 84 -8.15 1.02 7.24
C LEU A 84 -7.42 1.85 6.18
N CYS A 85 -6.16 1.52 5.89
CA CYS A 85 -5.40 2.20 4.84
C CYS A 85 -6.00 1.98 3.44
N LEU A 86 -6.52 0.78 3.16
CA LEU A 86 -7.21 0.49 1.89
C LEU A 86 -8.50 1.29 1.72
N ILE A 87 -9.35 1.35 2.76
CA ILE A 87 -10.58 2.16 2.71
C ILE A 87 -10.22 3.62 2.43
N TYR A 88 -9.18 4.14 3.10
CA TYR A 88 -8.72 5.50 2.85
C TYR A 88 -8.22 5.70 1.40
N TYR A 89 -7.43 4.74 0.89
CA TYR A 89 -6.89 4.79 -0.48
C TYR A 89 -7.98 4.82 -1.55
N GLN A 90 -9.11 4.13 -1.33
CA GLN A 90 -10.24 4.12 -2.27
C GLN A 90 -10.81 5.51 -2.56
N TYR A 91 -10.73 6.43 -1.60
CA TYR A 91 -11.17 7.82 -1.79
C TYR A 91 -10.07 8.75 -2.32
N GLN A 92 -8.82 8.26 -2.40
CA GLN A 92 -7.64 9.02 -2.80
C GLN A 92 -6.69 8.17 -3.67
N PRO A 93 -7.16 7.68 -4.82
CA PRO A 93 -6.39 6.77 -5.69
C PRO A 93 -5.12 7.42 -6.25
N GLU A 94 -5.04 8.75 -6.27
CA GLU A 94 -3.86 9.51 -6.69
C GLU A 94 -2.63 9.30 -5.79
N ARG A 95 -2.83 8.81 -4.56
CA ARG A 95 -1.74 8.57 -3.61
C ARG A 95 -1.00 7.26 -3.86
N ILE A 96 -0.38 7.12 -5.04
CA ILE A 96 0.32 5.90 -5.45
C ILE A 96 1.39 5.47 -4.43
N ARG A 97 2.10 6.42 -3.81
CA ARG A 97 3.09 6.12 -2.76
C ARG A 97 2.47 5.39 -1.55
N LEU A 98 1.22 5.69 -1.21
CA LEU A 98 0.52 4.98 -0.15
C LEU A 98 0.28 3.52 -0.55
N LEU A 99 -0.14 3.26 -1.78
CA LEU A 99 -0.29 1.90 -2.29
C LEU A 99 1.04 1.12 -2.26
N LEU A 100 2.15 1.77 -2.65
CA LEU A 100 3.48 1.19 -2.57
C LEU A 100 3.89 0.87 -1.12
N GLU A 101 3.57 1.73 -0.15
CA GLU A 101 3.79 1.40 1.26
C GLU A 101 2.99 0.20 1.74
N LEU A 102 1.77 0.03 1.24
CA LEU A 102 0.96 -1.15 1.55
C LEU A 102 1.50 -2.42 0.88
N THR A 103 2.21 -2.31 -0.25
CA THR A 103 2.89 -3.47 -0.87
C THR A 103 4.05 -4.02 -0.05
N ARG A 104 4.55 -3.30 0.96
CA ARG A 104 5.44 -3.87 1.98
C ARG A 104 4.83 -5.07 2.71
N ILE A 105 3.52 -5.27 2.61
CA ILE A 105 2.93 -6.51 3.11
C ILE A 105 3.59 -7.73 2.49
N TYR A 106 3.98 -7.69 1.21
CA TYR A 106 4.54 -8.84 0.51
C TYR A 106 5.95 -9.23 0.99
N THR A 107 6.77 -8.28 1.47
CA THR A 107 8.11 -8.57 2.05
C THR A 107 8.02 -9.30 3.38
N CYS A 108 6.91 -9.15 4.10
CA CYS A 108 6.73 -9.74 5.43
C CYS A 108 6.16 -11.17 5.40
N ILE A 109 5.86 -11.71 4.22
CA ILE A 109 5.14 -12.99 4.05
C ILE A 109 6.12 -14.14 3.87
N GLU A 110 6.94 -14.39 4.88
CA GLU A 110 7.30 -15.79 5.12
C GLU A 110 6.06 -16.51 5.68
N LYS A 111 5.25 -17.04 4.76
CA LYS A 111 4.26 -18.12 4.96
C LYS A 111 3.10 -17.82 5.93
N LEU A 112 1.91 -17.50 5.36
CA LEU A 112 0.58 -18.08 5.70
C LEU A 112 -0.64 -17.14 5.71
N PHE A 113 -0.52 -15.80 5.60
CA PHE A 113 -1.71 -14.96 5.61
C PHE A 113 -1.65 -13.81 4.61
N TYR A 114 -1.95 -14.11 3.34
CA TYR A 114 -2.37 -13.06 2.42
C TYR A 114 -3.72 -12.49 2.92
N PRO A 115 -3.85 -11.18 3.17
CA PRO A 115 -5.16 -10.59 3.33
C PRO A 115 -5.86 -10.71 1.99
N LYS A 116 -6.73 -11.72 1.85
CA LYS A 116 -7.54 -11.97 0.66
C LYS A 116 -8.20 -10.69 0.14
N LYS A 117 -8.56 -9.78 1.05
CA LYS A 117 -9.10 -8.45 0.75
C LYS A 117 -8.14 -7.54 -0.02
N PHE A 118 -6.85 -7.48 0.36
CA PHE A 118 -5.86 -6.67 -0.36
C PHE A 118 -5.63 -7.24 -1.75
N PHE A 119 -5.44 -8.54 -1.86
CA PHE A 119 -5.28 -9.20 -3.16
C PHE A 119 -6.49 -9.00 -4.09
N HIS A 120 -7.71 -9.20 -3.56
CA HIS A 120 -8.95 -8.90 -4.28
C HIS A 120 -9.04 -7.43 -4.69
N PHE A 121 -8.62 -6.51 -3.82
CA PHE A 121 -8.56 -5.08 -4.15
C PHE A 121 -7.58 -4.79 -5.30
N ILE A 122 -6.40 -5.40 -5.30
CA ILE A 122 -5.46 -5.25 -6.42
C ILE A 122 -6.05 -5.85 -7.71
N GLN A 123 -6.51 -7.10 -7.66
CA GLN A 123 -6.95 -7.84 -8.84
C GLN A 123 -8.25 -7.36 -9.44
N ASP A 124 -9.27 -7.15 -8.62
CA ASP A 124 -10.61 -6.89 -9.11
C ASP A 124 -10.92 -5.40 -9.18
N ILE A 125 -10.24 -4.57 -8.40
CA ILE A 125 -10.45 -3.12 -8.42
C ILE A 125 -9.32 -2.43 -9.19
N ILE A 126 -8.07 -2.47 -8.74
CA ILE A 126 -7.00 -1.70 -9.40
C ILE A 126 -6.77 -2.19 -10.83
N ILE A 127 -6.47 -3.47 -11.02
CA ILE A 127 -6.06 -4.01 -12.32
C ILE A 127 -7.19 -3.87 -13.36
N LYS A 128 -8.44 -4.14 -12.97
CA LYS A 128 -9.58 -4.20 -13.90
C LYS A 128 -10.33 -2.87 -14.08
N THR A 129 -10.37 -2.01 -13.06
CA THR A 129 -11.27 -0.84 -13.08
C THR A 129 -10.53 0.49 -13.15
N TYR A 130 -9.26 0.56 -12.75
CA TYR A 130 -8.55 1.84 -12.74
C TYR A 130 -8.15 2.24 -14.16
N SER A 131 -8.32 3.53 -14.44
CA SER A 131 -8.07 4.10 -15.77
C SER A 131 -6.62 3.94 -16.24
N LEU A 132 -6.43 3.96 -17.56
CA LEU A 132 -5.12 3.97 -18.20
C LEU A 132 -4.26 5.15 -17.71
N LYS A 133 -4.86 6.33 -17.47
CA LYS A 133 -4.20 7.47 -16.85
C LYS A 133 -3.60 7.12 -15.49
N TRP A 134 -4.36 6.47 -14.62
CA TRP A 134 -3.86 6.06 -13.31
C TRP A 134 -2.68 5.09 -13.43
N LYS A 135 -2.75 4.12 -14.34
CA LYS A 135 -1.68 3.13 -14.57
C LYS A 135 -0.38 3.81 -15.02
N ARG A 136 -0.50 4.84 -15.86
CA ARG A 136 0.62 5.69 -16.28
C ARG A 136 1.22 6.49 -15.11
N ASP A 137 0.37 7.17 -14.34
CA ASP A 137 0.80 7.93 -13.17
C ASP A 137 1.50 7.02 -12.14
N ALA A 138 1.03 5.78 -12.00
CA ALA A 138 1.63 4.77 -11.16
C ALA A 138 3.03 4.35 -11.63
N LEU A 139 3.20 4.15 -12.94
CA LEU A 139 4.51 3.86 -13.54
C LEU A 139 5.48 5.04 -13.42
N LEU A 140 5.03 6.27 -13.65
CA LEU A 140 5.84 7.47 -13.45
C LEU A 140 6.27 7.63 -12.00
N SER A 141 5.34 7.39 -11.06
CA SER A 141 5.65 7.40 -9.63
C SER A 141 6.70 6.33 -9.30
N PHE A 142 6.58 5.13 -9.85
CA PHE A 142 7.56 4.06 -9.67
C PHE A 142 8.95 4.45 -10.19
N ILE A 143 9.05 5.07 -11.38
CA ILE A 143 10.33 5.54 -11.93
C ILE A 143 10.93 6.64 -11.02
N SER A 144 10.11 7.56 -10.53
CA SER A 144 10.55 8.62 -9.61
C SER A 144 11.12 8.08 -8.30
N LEU A 145 10.71 6.88 -7.89
CA LEU A 145 11.17 6.23 -6.67
C LEU A 145 12.53 5.54 -6.81
N ARG A 146 13.13 5.47 -8.02
CA ARG A 146 14.43 4.79 -8.23
C ARG A 146 15.48 5.25 -7.21
N ASN A 147 15.70 6.56 -7.13
CA ASN A 147 16.72 7.18 -6.28
C ASN A 147 16.23 7.45 -4.85
N ASP A 148 14.98 7.11 -4.53
CA ASP A 148 14.42 7.31 -3.19
C ASP A 148 14.88 6.18 -2.27
N GLU A 149 15.82 6.48 -1.37
CA GLU A 149 16.37 5.54 -0.39
C GLU A 149 15.37 5.18 0.72
N SER A 150 14.25 5.91 0.83
CA SER A 150 13.21 5.61 1.83
C SER A 150 12.48 4.29 1.55
N TYR A 151 12.59 3.77 0.33
CA TYR A 151 11.98 2.50 -0.10
C TYR A 151 13.05 1.50 -0.50
N THR A 152 12.98 0.30 0.08
CA THR A 152 13.90 -0.80 -0.26
C THR A 152 13.68 -1.26 -1.70
N LEU A 153 14.74 -1.79 -2.32
CA LEU A 153 14.65 -2.39 -3.67
C LEU A 153 13.58 -3.49 -3.71
N GLU A 154 13.51 -4.31 -2.66
CA GLU A 154 12.51 -5.37 -2.52
C GLU A 154 11.07 -4.83 -2.59
N CYS A 155 10.76 -3.76 -1.85
CA CYS A 155 9.44 -3.13 -1.88
C CYS A 155 9.09 -2.60 -3.27
N LYS A 156 10.07 -1.99 -3.96
CA LYS A 156 9.90 -1.51 -5.34
C LYS A 156 9.61 -2.68 -6.28
N SER A 157 10.39 -3.76 -6.21
CA SER A 157 10.21 -4.95 -7.04
C SER A 157 8.84 -5.58 -6.85
N LEU A 158 8.36 -5.71 -5.61
CA LEU A 158 7.06 -6.29 -5.30
C LEU A 158 5.90 -5.41 -5.80
N PHE A 159 6.01 -4.09 -5.69
CA PHE A 159 5.03 -3.17 -6.27
C PHE A 159 4.96 -3.35 -7.80
N PHE A 160 6.12 -3.47 -8.44
CA PHE A 160 6.17 -3.70 -9.88
C PHE A 160 5.54 -5.05 -10.25
N GLU A 161 5.95 -6.13 -9.59
CA GLU A 161 5.52 -7.50 -9.89
C GLU A 161 4.03 -7.74 -9.64
N TYR A 162 3.48 -7.24 -8.52
CA TYR A 162 2.11 -7.57 -8.12
C TYR A 162 1.07 -6.55 -8.57
N ILE A 163 1.47 -5.30 -8.89
CA ILE A 163 0.53 -4.24 -9.23
C ILE A 163 0.75 -3.73 -10.65
N LEU A 164 1.94 -3.21 -10.96
CA LEU A 164 2.18 -2.57 -12.26
C LEU A 164 2.13 -3.57 -13.41
N LEU A 165 2.93 -4.63 -13.34
CA LEU A 165 3.02 -5.62 -14.41
C LEU A 165 1.65 -6.24 -14.73
N PRO A 166 0.86 -6.75 -13.77
CA PRO A 166 -0.48 -7.26 -14.05
C PRO A 166 -1.45 -6.19 -14.56
N SER A 167 -1.34 -4.94 -14.09
CA SER A 167 -2.20 -3.84 -14.56
C SER A 167 -1.99 -3.55 -16.03
N PHE A 168 -0.74 -3.58 -16.50
CA PHE A 168 -0.40 -3.40 -17.91
C PHE A 168 -0.73 -4.63 -18.74
N THR A 169 -0.43 -5.83 -18.26
CA THR A 169 -0.82 -7.08 -18.95
C THR A 169 -2.33 -7.11 -19.22
N TYR A 170 -3.15 -6.74 -18.22
CA TYR A 170 -4.60 -6.67 -18.37
C TYR A 170 -5.03 -5.67 -19.46
N GLU A 171 -4.39 -4.50 -19.55
CA GLU A 171 -4.67 -3.54 -20.64
C GLU A 171 -4.26 -4.14 -21.99
N PHE A 172 -3.06 -4.70 -22.10
CA PHE A 172 -2.57 -5.30 -23.35
C PHE A 172 -3.47 -6.42 -23.87
N GLU A 173 -4.04 -7.22 -22.99
CA GLU A 173 -4.93 -8.31 -23.37
C GLU A 173 -6.31 -7.81 -23.82
N ASN A 174 -6.88 -6.82 -23.11
CA ASN A 174 -8.27 -6.41 -23.29
C ASN A 174 -8.47 -5.16 -24.17
N ASN A 175 -7.49 -4.25 -24.24
CA ASN A 175 -7.59 -2.93 -24.86
C ASN A 175 -6.48 -2.68 -25.90
N LYS A 176 -6.18 -3.69 -26.73
CA LYS A 176 -5.09 -3.71 -27.73
C LYS A 176 -4.95 -2.47 -28.63
N ILE A 177 -6.03 -1.72 -28.87
CA ILE A 177 -6.10 -0.65 -29.87
C ILE A 177 -5.69 0.72 -29.31
N GLN A 178 -5.76 0.95 -28.00
CA GLN A 178 -5.57 2.27 -27.37
C GLN A 178 -4.16 2.48 -26.77
N ILE A 179 -3.32 1.45 -26.81
CA ILE A 179 -2.08 1.37 -26.01
C ILE A 179 -0.86 1.99 -26.70
N ASN A 180 -0.81 1.97 -28.03
CA ASN A 180 0.45 2.30 -28.72
C ASN A 180 0.85 3.78 -28.69
N ASN A 181 -0.09 4.70 -28.43
CA ASN A 181 0.22 6.13 -28.36
C ASN A 181 -0.06 6.71 -26.98
N GLU A 182 -1.23 6.46 -26.39
CA GLU A 182 -1.61 7.12 -25.14
C GLU A 182 -0.92 6.53 -23.90
N LEU A 183 -0.50 5.25 -23.91
CA LEU A 183 0.01 4.63 -22.68
C LEU A 183 1.44 5.08 -22.34
N PHE A 184 2.24 5.38 -23.36
CA PHE A 184 3.65 5.71 -23.18
C PHE A 184 4.00 7.17 -23.45
N GLN A 185 3.13 7.99 -24.06
CA GLN A 185 3.44 9.41 -24.32
C GLN A 185 3.36 10.26 -23.06
N ILE A 186 4.46 10.83 -22.56
CA ILE A 186 4.47 11.62 -21.32
C ILE A 186 3.58 12.87 -21.44
N ASN A 187 3.63 13.57 -22.58
CA ASN A 187 2.70 14.65 -22.92
C ASN A 187 2.20 14.48 -24.36
N SER A 188 1.02 15.03 -24.66
CA SER A 188 0.47 15.07 -26.03
C SER A 188 1.35 15.85 -27.03
N ASN A 189 2.28 16.68 -26.52
CA ASN A 189 3.11 17.60 -27.31
C ASN A 189 4.61 17.26 -27.26
N SER A 190 5.00 16.15 -26.64
CA SER A 190 6.41 15.72 -26.55
C SER A 190 6.55 14.30 -27.05
N ASP A 191 7.52 14.05 -27.94
CA ASP A 191 7.87 12.71 -28.40
C ASP A 191 8.52 11.85 -27.29
N GLU A 192 8.79 12.44 -26.11
CA GLU A 192 9.33 11.70 -24.96
C GLU A 192 8.31 10.70 -24.43
N THR A 193 8.70 9.42 -24.47
CA THR A 193 7.93 8.33 -23.92
C THR A 193 8.37 7.97 -22.51
N ILE A 194 7.48 7.32 -21.74
CA ILE A 194 7.81 6.72 -20.45
C ILE A 194 8.94 5.70 -20.60
N ILE A 195 9.06 5.07 -21.77
CA ILE A 195 10.15 4.14 -22.10
C ILE A 195 11.47 4.91 -22.23
N ASP A 196 11.49 6.07 -22.89
CA ASP A 196 12.68 6.92 -22.97
C ASP A 196 13.12 7.41 -21.59
N LEU A 197 12.16 7.76 -20.74
CA LEU A 197 12.44 8.10 -19.34
C LEU A 197 13.04 6.90 -18.61
N PHE A 198 12.45 5.72 -18.75
CA PHE A 198 12.92 4.48 -18.13
C PHE A 198 14.36 4.14 -18.56
N ILE A 199 14.66 4.26 -19.86
CA ILE A 199 16.00 4.03 -20.43
C ILE A 199 17.01 5.08 -19.93
N ARG A 200 16.65 6.37 -19.89
CA ARG A 200 17.53 7.41 -19.33
C ARG A 200 17.77 7.22 -17.83
N THR A 201 16.82 6.61 -17.15
CA THR A 201 16.93 6.23 -15.74
C THR A 201 17.43 4.81 -15.54
N MET A 202 18.13 4.20 -16.52
CA MET A 202 18.96 3.01 -16.33
C MET A 202 20.41 3.47 -16.32
#